data_AF-A0A3E0QLT6-F1
#
_entry.id   AF-A0A3E0QLT6-F1
#
_cell.length_a   1.000
_cell.length_b   1.000
_cell.length_c   1.000
_cell.angle_alpha   90.00
_cell.angle_beta   90.00
_cell.angle_gamma   90.00
#
_symmetry.space_group_name_H-M   'P 1'
#
loop_
_entity.id
_entity.type
_entity.pdbx_description
1 polymer ?
#
loop_
_entity_poly.entity_id
_entity_poly.type
_entity_poly.pdbx_seq_one_letter_code
_entity_poly.pdbx_strand_id
1 'polypeptide(L)'
;WVYAGLMGLSLSSILLVYTGASIARVFFITAATFGAMSIYGYTTKRDLTKLGSFLMMGLIGIIIASLVNIFMKSSMMYFVISVLGVLIFVGLTAYDTQKIKNMYVASDSGELMGKKAVMGALTLYLDFINLMIMLLRLFGQRR
;
A
#
# COMPACT_ATOMS: atom_id res chain seq x y z
N TRP A 1 11.18 6.68 -12.96
CA TRP A 1 11.25 8.16 -13.11
C TRP A 1 9.87 8.82 -13.11
N VAL A 2 8.98 8.56 -14.09
CA VAL A 2 7.61 9.14 -14.11
C VAL A 2 6.80 8.79 -12.86
N TYR A 3 6.85 7.54 -12.41
CA TYR A 3 6.12 7.07 -11.23
C TYR A 3 6.64 7.67 -9.91
N ALA A 4 7.97 7.77 -9.74
CA ALA A 4 8.59 8.43 -8.59
C ALA A 4 8.28 9.95 -8.56
N GLY A 5 8.20 10.59 -9.74
CA GLY A 5 7.77 11.98 -9.87
C GLY A 5 6.30 12.19 -9.50
N LEU A 6 5.39 11.32 -9.96
CA LEU A 6 3.97 11.36 -9.60
C LEU A 6 3.75 11.08 -8.10
N MET A 7 4.48 10.14 -7.52
CA MET A 7 4.45 9.89 -6.06
C MET A 7 5.02 11.06 -5.27
N GLY A 8 6.13 11.64 -5.71
CA GLY A 8 6.71 12.84 -5.10
C GLY A 8 5.75 14.03 -5.13
N LEU A 9 5.06 14.26 -6.26
CA LEU A 9 4.02 15.28 -6.37
C LEU A 9 2.80 14.98 -5.47
N SER A 10 2.37 13.72 -5.42
CA SER A 10 1.27 13.31 -4.53
C SER A 10 1.64 13.51 -3.06
N LEU A 11 2.87 13.19 -2.65
CA LEU A 11 3.36 13.36 -1.28
C LEU A 11 3.49 14.83 -0.89
N SER A 12 4.02 15.67 -1.78
CA SER A 12 4.10 17.12 -1.56
C SER A 12 2.71 17.76 -1.37
N SER A 13 1.70 17.29 -2.10
CA SER A 13 0.33 17.79 -1.94
C SER A 13 -0.27 17.46 -0.56
N ILE A 14 0.15 16.35 0.06
CA ILE A 14 -0.35 15.91 1.37
C ILE A 14 0.16 16.80 2.50
N LEU A 15 1.43 17.23 2.43
CA LEU A 15 2.01 18.14 3.42
C LEU A 15 1.34 19.52 3.43
N LEU A 16 0.75 19.92 2.28
CA LEU A 16 0.00 21.16 2.15
C LEU A 16 -1.44 21.03 2.66
N VAL A 17 -2.07 19.87 2.46
CA VAL A 17 -3.50 19.65 2.76
C VAL A 17 -3.76 19.22 4.21
N TYR A 18 -2.85 18.47 4.84
CA TYR A 18 -3.07 17.89 6.17
C TYR A 18 -2.26 18.60 7.26
N THR A 19 -2.76 18.58 8.50
CA THR A 19 -2.03 19.10 9.65
C THR A 19 -0.83 18.22 10.02
N GLY A 20 0.23 18.82 10.57
CA GLY A 20 1.40 18.07 11.06
C GLY A 20 1.04 17.01 12.12
N ALA A 21 0.11 17.32 13.02
CA ALA A 21 -0.38 16.38 14.03
C ALA A 21 -1.10 15.16 13.39
N SER A 22 -1.91 15.41 12.35
CA SER A 22 -2.57 14.35 11.58
C SER A 22 -1.56 13.45 10.87
N ILE A 23 -0.54 14.04 10.26
CA ILE A 23 0.54 13.31 9.57
C ILE A 23 1.28 12.42 10.57
N ALA A 24 1.70 12.96 11.71
CA ALA A 24 2.40 12.20 12.74
C ALA A 24 1.55 11.02 13.26
N ARG A 25 0.27 11.27 13.60
CA ARG A 25 -0.64 10.22 14.07
C ARG A 25 -0.80 9.09 13.05
N VAL A 26 -1.09 9.44 11.79
CA VAL A 26 -1.28 8.42 10.76
C VAL A 26 0.02 7.69 10.46
N PHE A 27 1.17 8.38 10.45
CA PHE A 27 2.47 7.74 10.27
C PHE A 27 2.71 6.61 11.28
N PHE A 28 2.44 6.83 12.57
CA PHE A 28 2.59 5.77 13.58
C PHE A 28 1.60 4.61 13.39
N ILE A 29 0.35 4.90 13.02
CA ILE A 29 -0.65 3.87 12.70
C ILE A 29 -0.19 3.04 11.49
N THR A 30 0.30 3.69 10.44
CA THR A 30 0.83 3.04 9.25
C THR A 30 2.06 2.20 9.59
N ALA A 31 3.01 2.74 10.37
CA ALA A 31 4.21 2.02 10.78
C ALA A 31 3.88 0.75 11.59
N ALA A 32 2.95 0.85 12.55
CA ALA A 32 2.51 -0.31 13.31
C ALA A 32 1.81 -1.35 12.41
N THR A 33 0.90 -0.91 11.55
CA THR A 33 0.14 -1.81 10.65
C THR A 33 1.05 -2.48 9.62
N PHE A 34 1.89 -1.69 8.95
CA PHE A 34 2.83 -2.17 7.95
C PHE A 34 3.85 -3.12 8.59
N GLY A 35 4.40 -2.76 9.75
CA GLY A 35 5.33 -3.60 10.50
C GLY A 35 4.70 -4.95 10.88
N ALA A 36 3.49 -4.92 11.45
CA ALA A 36 2.77 -6.14 11.83
C ALA A 36 2.48 -7.05 10.61
N MET A 37 1.99 -6.49 9.51
CA MET A 37 1.68 -7.25 8.30
C MET A 37 2.94 -7.76 7.59
N SER A 38 4.01 -6.98 7.59
CA SER A 38 5.29 -7.40 7.01
C SER A 38 5.90 -8.54 7.80
N ILE A 39 5.91 -8.45 9.14
CA ILE A 39 6.34 -9.56 10.01
C ILE A 39 5.49 -10.79 9.73
N TYR A 40 4.16 -10.66 9.69
CA TYR A 40 3.26 -11.77 9.37
C TYR A 40 3.55 -12.39 8.01
N GLY A 41 3.68 -11.59 6.94
CA GLY A 41 4.00 -12.06 5.59
C GLY A 41 5.36 -12.76 5.52
N TYR A 42 6.34 -12.27 6.28
CA TYR A 42 7.67 -12.88 6.36
C TYR A 42 7.66 -14.21 7.13
N THR A 43 6.96 -14.29 8.26
CA THR A 43 6.99 -15.46 9.15
C THR A 43 5.98 -16.53 8.79
N THR A 44 4.87 -16.18 8.11
CA THR A 44 3.81 -17.13 7.80
C THR A 44 4.28 -18.21 6.82
N LYS A 45 3.87 -19.45 7.09
CA LYS A 45 4.13 -20.62 6.25
C LYS A 45 3.02 -20.86 5.22
N ARG A 46 1.88 -20.17 5.35
CA ARG A 46 0.78 -20.25 4.39
C ARG A 46 1.17 -19.53 3.11
N ASP A 47 0.94 -20.15 1.96
CA ASP A 47 1.14 -19.51 0.67
C ASP A 47 0.08 -18.41 0.45
N LEU A 48 0.53 -17.15 0.45
CA LEU A 48 -0.32 -15.98 0.23
C LEU A 48 -0.54 -15.70 -1.26
N THR A 49 0.02 -16.46 -2.20
CA THR A 49 -0.11 -16.21 -3.64
C THR A 49 -1.56 -16.17 -4.11
N LYS A 50 -2.39 -17.11 -3.61
CA LYS A 50 -3.83 -17.13 -3.90
C LYS A 50 -4.55 -15.91 -3.33
N LEU A 51 -4.18 -15.50 -2.11
CA LEU A 51 -4.73 -14.31 -1.48
C LEU A 51 -4.33 -13.05 -2.26
N GLY A 52 -3.06 -12.93 -2.65
CA GLY A 52 -2.55 -11.81 -3.44
C GLY A 52 -3.31 -11.66 -4.76
N SER A 53 -3.52 -12.77 -5.49
CA SER A 53 -4.31 -12.75 -6.74
C SER A 53 -5.76 -12.26 -6.50
N PHE A 54 -6.41 -12.74 -5.43
CA PHE A 54 -7.75 -12.30 -5.06
C PHE A 54 -7.79 -10.81 -4.67
N LEU A 55 -6.82 -10.33 -3.90
CA LEU A 55 -6.71 -8.94 -3.50
C LEU A 55 -6.43 -8.01 -4.68
N MET A 56 -5.64 -8.45 -5.66
CA MET A 56 -5.42 -7.72 -6.92
C MET A 56 -6.70 -7.60 -7.74
N MET A 57 -7.53 -8.65 -7.80
CA MET A 57 -8.85 -8.57 -8.41
C MET A 57 -9.76 -7.58 -7.66
N GLY A 58 -9.73 -7.60 -6.32
CA GLY A 58 -10.46 -6.64 -5.48
C GLY A 58 -10.01 -5.20 -5.71
N LEU A 59 -8.70 -4.96 -5.88
CA LEU A 59 -8.14 -3.64 -6.19
C LEU A 59 -8.71 -3.10 -7.51
N ILE A 60 -8.78 -3.94 -8.55
CA ILE A 60 -9.42 -3.56 -9.83
C ILE A 60 -10.89 -3.19 -9.61
N GLY A 61 -11.62 -3.98 -8.80
CA GLY A 61 -13.00 -3.68 -8.43
C GLY A 61 -13.15 -2.30 -7.75
N ILE A 62 -12.26 -1.96 -6.82
CA ILE A 62 -12.25 -0.66 -6.16
C ILE A 62 -11.93 0.48 -7.13
N ILE A 63 -11.00 0.27 -8.07
CA ILE A 63 -10.69 1.26 -9.10
C ILE A 63 -11.93 1.56 -9.95
N ILE A 64 -12.63 0.52 -10.40
CA ILE A 64 -13.88 0.67 -11.16
C ILE A 64 -14.94 1.40 -10.32
N ALA A 65 -15.14 0.99 -9.07
CA ALA A 65 -16.06 1.65 -8.15
C ALA A 65 -15.69 3.13 -7.94
N SER A 66 -14.40 3.46 -7.87
CA SER A 66 -13.94 4.85 -7.74
C SER A 66 -14.28 5.69 -8.97
N LEU A 67 -14.17 5.13 -10.17
CA LEU A 67 -14.55 5.80 -11.42
C LEU A 67 -16.06 6.04 -11.49
N VAL A 68 -16.87 5.03 -11.14
CA VAL A 68 -18.32 5.16 -11.08
C VAL A 68 -18.74 6.23 -10.07
N ASN A 69 -18.06 6.30 -8.92
CA ASN A 69 -18.40 7.27 -7.88
C ASN A 69 -18.10 8.73 -8.29
N ILE A 70 -17.27 8.98 -9.30
CA ILE A 70 -17.05 10.34 -9.82
C ILE A 70 -18.36 10.91 -10.40
N PHE A 71 -19.15 10.06 -11.07
CA PHE A 71 -20.44 10.45 -11.64
C PHE A 71 -21.56 10.48 -10.60
N MET A 72 -21.56 9.50 -9.68
CA MET A 72 -22.59 9.41 -8.63
C MET A 72 -22.40 10.44 -7.51
N LYS A 73 -21.16 10.87 -7.24
CA LYS A 73 -20.79 11.77 -6.14
C LYS A 73 -21.31 11.30 -4.77
N SER A 74 -21.39 9.99 -4.54
CA SER A 74 -21.92 9.42 -3.31
C SER A 74 -20.87 9.42 -2.20
N SER A 75 -21.22 10.04 -1.07
CA SER A 75 -20.38 10.08 0.14
C SER A 75 -20.26 8.71 0.80
N MET A 76 -21.33 7.92 0.81
CA MET A 76 -21.33 6.56 1.34
C MET A 76 -20.41 5.65 0.51
N MET A 77 -20.51 5.73 -0.82
CA MET A 77 -19.68 4.93 -1.72
C MET A 77 -18.20 5.31 -1.58
N TYR A 78 -17.90 6.62 -1.42
CA TYR A 78 -16.55 7.08 -1.12
C TYR A 78 -15.99 6.48 0.18
N PHE A 79 -16.80 6.45 1.25
CA PHE A 79 -16.41 5.87 2.53
C PHE A 79 -16.12 4.36 2.41
N VAL A 80 -17.02 3.60 1.77
CA VAL A 80 -16.86 2.15 1.57
C VAL A 80 -15.61 1.85 0.74
N ILE A 81 -15.41 2.55 -0.37
CA ILE A 81 -14.21 2.43 -1.22
C ILE A 81 -12.94 2.67 -0.41
N SER A 82 -12.95 3.70 0.43
CA SER A 82 -11.78 4.06 1.23
C SER A 82 -11.44 3.01 2.29
N VAL A 83 -12.45 2.47 2.99
CA VAL A 83 -12.27 1.39 3.98
C VAL A 83 -11.79 0.10 3.32
N LEU A 84 -12.44 -0.33 2.23
CA LEU A 84 -12.02 -1.53 1.50
C LEU A 84 -10.62 -1.36 0.91
N GLY A 85 -10.28 -0.17 0.43
CA GLY A 85 -8.95 0.14 -0.10
C GLY A 85 -7.86 -0.11 0.94
N VAL A 86 -8.05 0.37 2.17
CA VAL A 86 -7.12 0.09 3.27
C VAL A 86 -7.00 -1.41 3.54
N LEU A 87 -8.11 -2.14 3.66
CA LEU A 87 -8.09 -3.58 3.93
C LEU A 87 -7.34 -4.37 2.84
N ILE A 88 -7.58 -4.02 1.57
CA ILE A 88 -6.91 -4.68 0.44
C ILE A 88 -5.41 -4.42 0.48
N PHE A 89 -4.98 -3.17 0.66
CA PHE A 89 -3.57 -2.83 0.68
C PHE A 89 -2.83 -3.41 1.88
N VAL A 90 -3.46 -3.46 3.07
CA VAL A 90 -2.91 -4.15 4.24
C VAL A 90 -2.65 -5.63 3.93
N GLY A 91 -3.59 -6.29 3.24
CA GLY A 91 -3.41 -7.66 2.78
C GLY A 91 -2.31 -7.80 1.71
N LEU A 92 -2.24 -6.87 0.76
CA LEU A 92 -1.22 -6.85 -0.29
C LEU A 92 0.19 -6.65 0.30
N THR A 93 0.35 -5.81 1.32
CA THR A 93 1.63 -5.63 2.03
C THR A 93 2.20 -6.95 2.56
N ALA A 94 1.34 -7.81 3.15
CA ALA A 94 1.77 -9.12 3.62
C ALA A 94 2.15 -10.06 2.47
N TYR A 95 1.36 -10.04 1.39
CA TYR A 95 1.66 -10.79 0.18
C TYR A 95 2.99 -10.35 -0.46
N ASP A 96 3.22 -9.06 -0.63
CA ASP A 96 4.43 -8.51 -1.24
C ASP A 96 5.66 -8.79 -0.37
N THR A 97 5.53 -8.71 0.96
CA THR A 97 6.60 -9.13 1.88
C THR A 97 6.96 -10.61 1.71
N GLN A 98 5.96 -11.49 1.61
CA GLN A 98 6.19 -12.91 1.40
C GLN A 98 6.82 -13.18 0.02
N LYS A 99 6.31 -12.51 -1.02
CA LYS A 99 6.85 -12.61 -2.39
C LYS A 99 8.31 -12.20 -2.44
N ILE A 100 8.66 -11.09 -1.79
CA ILE A 100 10.04 -10.60 -1.68
C ILE A 100 10.89 -11.64 -0.98
N LYS A 101 10.49 -12.14 0.20
CA LYS A 101 11.21 -13.23 0.88
C LYS A 101 11.47 -14.42 -0.05
N ASN A 102 10.45 -14.88 -0.77
CA ASN A 102 10.57 -16.03 -1.66
C ASN A 102 11.50 -15.77 -2.86
N MET A 103 11.50 -14.55 -3.41
CA MET A 103 12.41 -14.15 -4.50
C MET A 103 13.89 -14.17 -4.11
N TYR A 104 14.20 -13.93 -2.83
CA TYR A 104 15.58 -13.97 -2.31
C TYR A 104 16.04 -15.40 -1.97
N VAL A 105 15.11 -16.29 -1.63
CA VAL A 105 15.40 -17.70 -1.38
C VAL A 105 15.68 -18.46 -2.68
N ALA A 106 15.06 -18.04 -3.79
CA ALA A 106 15.36 -18.58 -5.11
C ALA A 106 16.79 -18.17 -5.55
N SER A 107 17.72 -19.12 -5.51
CA SER A 107 19.15 -18.95 -5.83
C SER A 107 19.36 -18.39 -7.23
N ASP A 108 19.63 -17.08 -7.33
CA ASP A 108 20.05 -16.42 -8.57
C ASP A 108 21.48 -15.88 -8.42
N SER A 109 22.24 -15.91 -9.51
CA SER A 109 23.61 -15.40 -9.58
C SER A 109 23.70 -13.92 -9.16
N GLY A 110 24.84 -13.52 -8.58
CA GLY A 110 24.98 -12.31 -7.74
C GLY A 110 24.53 -10.97 -8.32
N GLU A 111 24.52 -10.79 -9.65
CA GLU A 111 24.06 -9.55 -10.28
C GLU A 111 22.52 -9.42 -10.30
N LEU A 112 21.80 -10.54 -10.46
CA LEU A 112 20.34 -10.60 -10.40
C LEU A 112 19.85 -10.39 -8.96
N MET A 113 20.63 -10.84 -7.97
CA MET A 113 20.30 -10.72 -6.55
C MET A 113 20.29 -9.27 -6.07
N GLY A 114 21.28 -8.46 -6.49
CA GLY A 114 21.32 -7.02 -6.16
C GLY A 114 20.14 -6.24 -6.74
N LYS A 115 19.77 -6.50 -8.00
CA LYS A 115 18.61 -5.87 -8.66
C LYS A 115 17.30 -6.27 -7.99
N LYS A 116 17.12 -7.55 -7.63
CA LYS A 116 15.95 -8.02 -6.87
C LYS A 116 15.84 -7.33 -5.51
N ALA A 117 16.97 -7.07 -4.86
CA ALA A 117 16.95 -6.44 -3.56
C ALA A 117 16.48 -4.99 -3.58
N VAL A 118 16.99 -4.22 -4.55
CA VAL A 118 16.54 -2.84 -4.76
C VAL A 118 15.06 -2.80 -5.14
N MET A 119 14.62 -3.69 -6.02
CA MET A 119 13.21 -3.78 -6.42
C MET A 119 12.31 -4.15 -5.25
N GLY A 120 12.70 -5.12 -4.42
CA GLY A 120 11.95 -5.51 -3.23
C GLY A 120 11.82 -4.36 -2.22
N ALA A 121 12.93 -3.67 -1.93
CA ALA A 121 12.92 -2.50 -1.05
C ALA A 121 12.03 -1.37 -1.60
N LEU A 122 12.08 -1.13 -2.92
CA LEU A 122 11.22 -0.16 -3.58
C LEU A 122 9.74 -0.54 -3.45
N THR A 123 9.37 -1.80 -3.68
CA THR A 123 7.99 -2.27 -3.53
C THR A 123 7.48 -2.05 -2.10
N LEU A 124 8.24 -2.47 -1.09
CA LEU A 124 7.86 -2.27 0.32
C LEU A 124 7.73 -0.79 0.71
N TYR A 125 8.63 0.05 0.21
CA TYR A 125 8.54 1.50 0.40
C TYR A 125 7.25 2.07 -0.20
N LEU A 126 6.89 1.63 -1.40
CA LEU A 126 5.67 2.08 -2.07
C LEU A 126 4.41 1.61 -1.37
N ASP A 127 4.39 0.37 -0.87
CA ASP A 127 3.27 -0.15 -0.09
C ASP A 127 3.06 0.65 1.19
N PHE A 128 4.17 0.97 1.89
CA PHE A 128 4.12 1.82 3.08
C PHE A 128 3.52 3.19 2.78
N ILE A 129 4.02 3.86 1.74
CA ILE A 129 3.51 5.17 1.34
C ILE A 129 2.04 5.09 0.92
N ASN A 130 1.65 4.12 0.11
CA ASN A 130 0.26 3.94 -0.31
C ASN A 130 -0.67 3.76 0.89
N LEU A 131 -0.30 2.89 1.82
CA LEU A 131 -1.04 2.66 3.05
C LEU A 131 -1.17 3.94 3.89
N MET A 132 -0.09 4.71 4.02
CA MET A 132 -0.11 6.00 4.71
C MET A 132 -1.09 6.99 4.07
N ILE A 133 -1.07 7.12 2.74
CA ILE A 133 -1.94 8.04 2.01
C ILE A 133 -3.42 7.67 2.20
N MET A 134 -3.75 6.39 2.13
CA MET A 134 -5.14 5.95 2.32
C MET A 134 -5.62 6.16 3.76
N LEU A 135 -4.78 5.87 4.75
CA LEU A 135 -5.10 6.13 6.15
C LEU A 135 -5.23 7.64 6.42
N LEU A 136 -4.43 8.48 5.77
CA LEU A 136 -4.57 9.94 5.83
C LEU A 136 -5.89 10.42 5.21
N ARG A 137 -6.35 9.80 4.13
CA ARG A 137 -7.66 10.13 3.54
C ARG A 137 -8.82 9.78 4.45
N LEU A 138 -8.70 8.71 5.24
CA LEU A 138 -9.75 8.24 6.16
C LEU A 138 -9.74 8.98 7.51
N PHE A 139 -8.56 9.11 8.11
CA PHE A 139 -8.40 9.60 9.48
C PHE A 139 -7.79 11.00 9.56
N GLY A 140 -7.33 11.54 8.43
CA GLY A 140 -6.61 12.78 8.42
C GLY A 140 -7.52 14.00 8.49
N GLN A 141 -7.15 14.93 9.37
CA GLN A 141 -7.81 16.23 9.44
C GLN A 141 -7.17 17.17 8.41
N ARG A 142 -7.98 17.60 7.43
CA ARG A 142 -7.59 18.59 6.42
C ARG A 142 -7.54 19.99 7.07
N ARG A 143 -6.57 20.79 6.65
CA ARG A 143 -6.44 22.21 7.02
C ARG A 143 -7.48 23.07 6.31
#